data_AF-A0A9D2ZU56-F1
#
_entry.id   AF-A0A9D2ZU56-F1
#
_cell.length_a   1.000
_cell.length_b   1.000
_cell.length_c   1.000
_cell.angle_alpha   90.00
_cell.angle_beta   90.00
_cell.angle_gamma   90.00
#
_symmetry.space_group_name_H-M   'P 1'
#
loop_
_entity.id
_entity.type
_entity.pdbx_description
1 polymer ?
#
loop_
_entity_poly.entity_id
_entity_poly.type
_entity_poly.pdbx_seq_one_letter_code
_entity_poly.pdbx_strand_id
1 'polypeptide(L)'
;MSSDTTSDSFFDIGNVSLVDNTFTELTLLSESSSGYCRLFRAKRLGKWFVLKCLKAACAGDPALMALLNKEFAIGYALSHPNIARIEGLEEVDGLGLCIIMEYVDGSTMRQCLERHALQQADVWQVCGELCDALSYLHGRQVIHRDLKPSNVMLTSNGHHVKLIDFGLSDTDDYAVFKEPAGTRRYAAPEQFDVHAKVDARADIYALGLLIGELNASLPHQSRRLARVSARCSRPDRDERYASVSEVAAALRRRSPVLPWVVVSCLATAAVFTGLWLITAGRSGWQLALRGDVSAGQGVDTVYITRVDTVIMAGKPPVAVFEEDALLDSINTFARTTTLGMMQEMYDSVMFGRKPRQAKEAMANNIYFDIEKAIRKGVDELVAPSTPQHSIYLNAALTVMQVTWRDFNLEHSQALMAHLDSLP
;
A
#
# COMPACT_ATOMS: atom_id res chain seq x y z
N MET A 1 -33.52 -61.98 34.06
CA MET A 1 -32.41 -61.00 34.18
C MET A 1 -31.96 -60.74 32.75
N SER A 2 -32.53 -59.74 32.08
CA SER A 2 -32.03 -58.34 32.05
C SER A 2 -30.60 -58.31 31.50
N SER A 3 -30.25 -57.61 30.42
CA SER A 3 -30.88 -56.43 29.83
C SER A 3 -30.21 -56.10 28.49
N ASP A 4 -31.04 -55.61 27.57
CA ASP A 4 -30.79 -54.62 26.53
C ASP A 4 -29.50 -53.80 26.67
N THR A 5 -28.81 -53.53 25.56
CA THR A 5 -29.10 -52.30 24.78
C THR A 5 -28.36 -52.31 23.45
N THR A 6 -29.14 -52.34 22.38
CA THR A 6 -28.87 -51.81 21.04
C THR A 6 -28.27 -50.40 21.09
N SER A 7 -27.13 -50.22 20.44
CA SER A 7 -26.54 -48.92 20.10
C SER A 7 -26.57 -48.73 18.56
N ASP A 8 -27.75 -48.95 17.97
CA ASP A 8 -28.07 -48.51 16.61
C ASP A 8 -28.92 -47.24 16.72
N SER A 9 -28.27 -46.12 16.98
CA SER A 9 -28.90 -44.81 16.85
C SER A 9 -27.82 -43.72 16.69
N PHE A 10 -27.40 -43.45 15.45
CA PHE A 10 -26.79 -42.15 15.17
C PHE A 10 -27.11 -41.50 13.83
N PHE A 11 -27.85 -42.13 12.91
CA PHE A 11 -28.44 -41.40 11.79
C PHE A 11 -29.79 -42.03 11.38
N ASP A 12 -30.85 -41.62 12.09
CA ASP A 12 -32.19 -41.69 11.55
C ASP A 12 -32.29 -40.56 10.51
N ILE A 13 -31.87 -40.83 9.27
CA ILE A 13 -32.04 -39.93 8.13
C ILE A 13 -33.51 -40.04 7.69
N GLY A 14 -34.40 -39.58 8.55
CA GLY A 14 -35.81 -39.39 8.21
C GLY A 14 -35.89 -38.43 7.04
N ASN A 15 -36.44 -38.90 5.92
CA ASN A 15 -36.86 -38.10 4.75
C ASN A 15 -36.06 -36.80 4.54
N VAL A 16 -34.80 -36.92 4.13
CA VAL A 16 -34.18 -35.83 3.37
C VAL A 16 -34.95 -35.80 2.05
N SER A 17 -35.93 -34.91 1.95
CA SER A 17 -36.45 -34.47 0.65
C SER A 17 -35.23 -34.21 -0.21
N LEU A 18 -35.07 -34.97 -1.30
CA LEU A 18 -34.01 -34.76 -2.28
C LEU A 18 -33.97 -33.27 -2.57
N VAL A 19 -32.98 -32.57 -2.02
CA VAL A 19 -32.86 -31.14 -2.26
C VAL A 19 -32.64 -31.04 -3.75
N ASP A 20 -33.58 -30.43 -4.45
CA ASP A 20 -33.50 -30.24 -5.89
C ASP A 20 -32.16 -29.55 -6.19
N ASN A 21 -31.22 -30.33 -6.73
CA ASN A 21 -29.84 -29.91 -6.96
C ASN A 21 -29.68 -29.26 -8.35
N THR A 22 -30.80 -28.90 -8.98
CA THR A 22 -30.82 -28.20 -10.26
C THR A 22 -30.48 -26.72 -10.10
N PHE A 23 -30.07 -26.10 -11.20
CA PHE A 23 -29.88 -24.66 -11.27
C PHE A 23 -31.22 -23.95 -11.46
N THR A 24 -31.45 -22.91 -10.66
CA THR A 24 -32.61 -22.02 -10.73
C THR A 24 -32.18 -20.58 -10.99
N GLU A 25 -33.14 -19.68 -11.24
CA GLU A 25 -32.89 -18.24 -11.47
C GLU A 25 -31.92 -17.94 -12.62
N LEU A 26 -31.95 -18.77 -13.68
CA LEU A 26 -31.10 -18.62 -14.86
C LEU A 26 -31.31 -17.26 -15.54
N THR A 27 -30.27 -16.43 -15.53
CA THR A 27 -30.26 -15.09 -16.12
C THR A 27 -29.08 -14.99 -17.08
N LEU A 28 -29.30 -14.62 -18.34
CA LEU A 28 -28.21 -14.36 -19.28
C LEU A 28 -27.40 -13.12 -18.82
N LEU A 29 -26.11 -13.31 -18.56
CA LEU A 29 -25.19 -12.22 -18.19
C LEU A 29 -24.52 -11.61 -19.42
N SER A 30 -24.06 -12.46 -20.33
CA SER A 30 -23.34 -12.03 -21.52
C SER A 30 -23.48 -13.05 -22.62
N GLU A 31 -23.57 -12.56 -23.85
CA GLU A 31 -23.45 -13.34 -25.07
C GLU A 31 -22.49 -12.60 -25.99
N SER A 32 -21.39 -13.27 -26.37
CA SER A 32 -20.42 -12.66 -27.28
C SER A 32 -21.06 -12.52 -28.65
N SER A 33 -21.12 -11.33 -29.25
CA SER A 33 -21.69 -11.14 -30.59
C SER A 33 -20.93 -11.94 -31.66
N SER A 34 -19.60 -11.99 -31.52
CA SER A 34 -18.69 -12.72 -32.41
C SER A 34 -18.36 -14.13 -31.92
N GLY A 35 -18.25 -14.34 -30.62
CA GLY A 35 -17.80 -15.60 -30.03
C GLY A 35 -18.86 -16.72 -30.05
N TYR A 36 -18.49 -17.84 -29.46
CA TYR A 36 -19.27 -19.09 -29.47
C TYR A 36 -19.81 -19.47 -28.08
N CYS A 37 -19.51 -18.68 -27.04
CA CYS A 37 -19.97 -18.91 -25.66
C CYS A 37 -21.05 -17.92 -25.20
N ARG A 38 -21.82 -18.36 -24.20
CA ARG A 38 -22.76 -17.57 -23.40
C ARG A 38 -22.44 -17.76 -21.92
N LEU A 39 -22.69 -16.71 -21.14
CA LEU A 39 -22.55 -16.72 -19.69
C LEU A 39 -23.91 -16.51 -19.05
N PHE A 40 -24.28 -17.38 -18.12
CA PHE A 40 -25.50 -17.26 -17.32
C PHE A 40 -25.15 -17.14 -15.85
N ARG A 41 -25.91 -16.33 -15.10
CA ARG A 41 -25.97 -16.40 -13.65
C ARG A 41 -27.05 -17.40 -13.29
N ALA A 42 -26.75 -18.31 -12.37
CA ALA A 42 -27.73 -19.25 -11.85
C ALA A 42 -27.49 -19.51 -10.36
N LYS A 43 -28.51 -20.05 -9.69
CA LYS A 43 -28.47 -20.36 -8.26
C LYS A 43 -28.65 -21.84 -8.03
N ARG A 44 -27.83 -22.43 -7.18
CA ARG A 44 -27.93 -23.83 -6.76
C ARG A 44 -27.68 -23.92 -5.27
N LEU A 45 -28.59 -24.59 -4.55
CA LEU A 45 -28.54 -24.74 -3.09
C LEU A 45 -28.34 -23.38 -2.35
N GLY A 46 -29.02 -22.33 -2.83
CA GLY A 46 -28.92 -20.98 -2.26
C GLY A 46 -27.66 -20.18 -2.63
N LYS A 47 -26.67 -20.79 -3.29
CA LYS A 47 -25.42 -20.14 -3.72
C LYS A 47 -25.48 -19.74 -5.20
N TRP A 48 -24.95 -18.57 -5.54
CA TRP A 48 -24.82 -18.08 -6.91
C TRP A 48 -23.60 -18.68 -7.62
N PHE A 49 -23.77 -18.93 -8.93
CA PHE A 49 -22.75 -19.44 -9.84
C PHE A 49 -22.83 -18.71 -11.18
N VAL A 50 -21.74 -18.76 -11.93
CA VAL A 50 -21.72 -18.43 -13.36
C VAL A 50 -21.59 -19.73 -14.16
N LEU A 51 -22.45 -19.89 -15.16
CA LEU A 51 -22.44 -21.01 -16.08
C LEU A 51 -21.91 -20.52 -17.43
N LYS A 52 -20.80 -21.09 -17.90
CA LYS A 52 -20.25 -20.83 -19.23
C LYS A 52 -20.55 -22.02 -20.14
N CYS A 53 -21.28 -21.78 -21.22
CA CYS A 53 -21.68 -22.82 -22.17
C CYS A 53 -21.60 -22.32 -23.61
N LEU A 54 -21.64 -23.25 -24.55
CA LEU A 54 -21.71 -22.91 -25.98
C LEU A 54 -23.06 -22.29 -26.33
N LYS A 55 -23.07 -21.46 -27.37
CA LYS A 55 -24.30 -21.05 -28.05
C LYS A 55 -25.02 -22.27 -28.61
N ALA A 56 -26.35 -22.22 -28.68
CA ALA A 56 -27.14 -23.32 -29.23
C ALA A 56 -26.70 -23.71 -30.66
N ALA A 57 -26.33 -22.72 -31.49
CA ALA A 57 -25.81 -22.94 -32.84
C ALA A 57 -24.41 -23.60 -32.88
N CYS A 58 -23.66 -23.54 -31.78
CA CYS A 58 -22.29 -24.04 -31.65
C CYS A 58 -22.21 -25.35 -30.85
N ALA A 59 -23.28 -25.74 -30.14
CA ALA A 59 -23.28 -26.87 -29.20
C ALA A 59 -22.95 -28.23 -29.86
N GLY A 60 -23.21 -28.37 -31.16
CA GLY A 60 -22.91 -29.58 -31.93
C GLY A 60 -21.52 -29.62 -32.56
N ASP A 61 -20.69 -28.59 -32.42
CA ASP A 61 -19.36 -28.53 -33.02
C ASP A 61 -18.32 -29.22 -32.11
N PRO A 62 -17.74 -30.36 -32.51
CA PRO A 62 -16.76 -31.08 -31.69
C PRO A 62 -15.50 -30.27 -31.37
N ALA A 63 -15.09 -29.36 -32.26
CA ALA A 63 -13.91 -28.53 -32.04
C ALA A 63 -14.16 -27.51 -30.93
N LEU A 64 -15.33 -26.86 -30.93
CA LEU A 64 -15.71 -25.90 -29.89
C LEU A 64 -15.96 -26.58 -28.54
N MET A 65 -16.52 -27.79 -28.55
CA MET A 65 -16.64 -28.63 -27.35
C MET A 65 -15.28 -29.02 -26.80
N ALA A 66 -14.30 -29.35 -27.65
CA ALA A 66 -12.93 -29.62 -27.23
C ALA A 66 -12.27 -28.39 -26.59
N LEU A 67 -12.50 -27.19 -27.13
CA LEU A 67 -12.02 -25.94 -26.54
C LEU A 67 -12.64 -25.68 -25.15
N LEU A 68 -13.95 -25.87 -24.99
CA LEU A 68 -14.62 -25.74 -23.69
C LEU A 68 -14.07 -26.74 -22.66
N ASN A 69 -13.86 -28.00 -23.07
CA ASN A 69 -13.25 -29.02 -22.21
C ASN A 69 -11.80 -28.68 -21.84
N LYS A 70 -11.01 -28.16 -22.79
CA LYS A 70 -9.64 -27.72 -22.53
C LYS A 70 -9.62 -26.56 -21.52
N GLU A 71 -10.53 -25.61 -21.67
CA GLU A 71 -10.68 -24.50 -20.73
C GLU A 71 -11.01 -25.01 -19.31
N PHE A 72 -11.98 -25.90 -19.19
CA PHE A 72 -12.31 -26.56 -17.93
C PHE A 72 -11.09 -27.28 -17.33
N ALA A 73 -10.40 -28.11 -18.10
CA ALA A 73 -9.29 -28.91 -17.61
C ALA A 73 -8.15 -28.06 -17.03
N ILE A 74 -7.84 -26.92 -17.68
CA ILE A 74 -6.81 -26.01 -17.20
C ILE A 74 -7.31 -25.23 -15.98
N GLY A 75 -8.51 -24.64 -16.06
CA GLY A 75 -9.02 -23.77 -14.99
C GLY A 75 -9.42 -24.52 -13.71
N TYR A 76 -9.87 -25.78 -13.81
CA TYR A 76 -10.24 -26.61 -12.66
C TYR A 76 -9.05 -26.92 -11.74
N ALA A 77 -7.84 -26.97 -12.30
CA ALA A 77 -6.61 -27.16 -11.52
C ALA A 77 -6.11 -25.89 -10.80
N LEU A 78 -6.75 -24.73 -11.05
CA LEU A 78 -6.34 -23.46 -10.48
C LEU A 78 -7.09 -23.16 -9.18
N SER A 79 -6.33 -22.79 -8.14
CA SER A 79 -6.87 -22.36 -6.85
C SER A 79 -6.02 -21.21 -6.33
N HIS A 80 -6.55 -19.99 -6.43
CA HIS A 80 -5.88 -18.76 -6.02
C HIS A 80 -6.93 -17.73 -5.61
N PRO A 81 -6.73 -16.93 -4.54
CA PRO A 81 -7.71 -15.94 -4.09
C PRO A 81 -8.10 -14.93 -5.17
N ASN A 82 -7.17 -14.56 -6.05
CA ASN A 82 -7.41 -13.58 -7.13
C ASN A 82 -7.82 -14.19 -8.48
N ILE A 83 -8.21 -15.46 -8.49
CA ILE A 83 -8.74 -16.17 -9.66
C ILE A 83 -10.12 -16.72 -9.28
N ALA A 84 -11.11 -16.56 -10.15
CA ALA A 84 -12.42 -17.17 -9.95
C ALA A 84 -12.30 -18.69 -10.09
N ARG A 85 -12.81 -19.42 -9.11
CA ARG A 85 -12.70 -20.88 -9.08
C ARG A 85 -13.65 -21.53 -10.08
N ILE A 86 -13.17 -22.54 -10.80
CA ILE A 86 -14.02 -23.48 -11.52
C ILE A 86 -14.42 -24.61 -10.57
N GLU A 87 -15.72 -24.82 -10.42
CA GLU A 87 -16.31 -25.77 -9.47
C GLU A 87 -16.61 -27.12 -10.11
N GLY A 88 -16.84 -27.14 -11.43
CA GLY A 88 -17.17 -28.38 -12.14
C GLY A 88 -17.55 -28.17 -13.61
N LEU A 89 -17.87 -29.29 -14.26
CA LEU A 89 -18.35 -29.38 -15.63
C LEU A 89 -19.55 -30.34 -15.63
N GLU A 90 -20.71 -29.88 -16.08
CA GLU A 90 -21.94 -30.66 -16.05
C GLU A 90 -22.91 -30.27 -17.16
N GLU A 91 -23.78 -31.20 -17.55
CA GLU A 91 -24.92 -30.92 -18.42
C GLU A 91 -26.01 -30.20 -17.63
N VAL A 92 -26.43 -29.04 -18.13
CA VAL A 92 -27.50 -28.23 -17.52
C VAL A 92 -28.69 -28.17 -18.48
N ASP A 93 -29.88 -28.50 -17.97
CA ASP A 93 -31.10 -28.51 -18.76
C ASP A 93 -31.32 -27.20 -19.54
N GLY A 94 -31.49 -27.33 -20.86
CA GLY A 94 -31.69 -26.21 -21.77
C GLY A 94 -30.42 -25.41 -22.15
N LEU A 95 -29.29 -25.64 -21.47
CA LEU A 95 -28.00 -25.00 -21.77
C LEU A 95 -26.95 -25.96 -22.35
N GLY A 96 -27.09 -27.26 -22.10
CA GLY A 96 -26.11 -28.28 -22.45
C GLY A 96 -24.91 -28.27 -21.50
N LEU A 97 -23.76 -28.75 -21.96
CA LEU A 97 -22.52 -28.80 -21.18
C LEU A 97 -22.07 -27.40 -20.74
N CYS A 98 -21.97 -27.21 -19.44
CA CYS A 98 -21.62 -25.94 -18.80
C CYS A 98 -20.39 -26.10 -17.88
N ILE A 99 -19.44 -25.17 -17.99
CA ILE A 99 -18.45 -24.94 -16.95
C ILE A 99 -19.13 -24.17 -15.81
N ILE A 100 -19.04 -24.72 -14.61
CA ILE A 100 -19.58 -24.12 -13.38
C ILE A 100 -18.48 -23.30 -12.71
N MET A 101 -18.71 -22.01 -12.53
CA MET A 101 -17.72 -21.08 -12.01
C MET A 101 -18.26 -20.33 -10.78
N GLU A 102 -17.33 -19.90 -9.92
CA GLU A 102 -17.59 -18.96 -8.83
C GLU A 102 -18.30 -17.71 -9.36
N TYR A 103 -19.43 -17.36 -8.74
CA TYR A 103 -20.02 -16.04 -8.95
C TYR A 103 -19.26 -15.01 -8.10
N VAL A 104 -18.68 -14.01 -8.77
CA VAL A 104 -18.02 -12.89 -8.11
C VAL A 104 -19.03 -11.75 -7.96
N ASP A 105 -19.38 -11.41 -6.71
CA ASP A 105 -20.15 -10.21 -6.41
C ASP A 105 -19.25 -8.97 -6.55
N GLY A 106 -19.44 -8.23 -7.64
CA GLY A 106 -18.58 -7.12 -8.00
C GLY A 106 -18.92 -6.50 -9.35
N SER A 107 -18.07 -5.58 -9.78
CA SER A 107 -18.11 -4.97 -11.11
C SER A 107 -16.86 -5.33 -11.89
N THR A 108 -16.94 -5.33 -13.22
CA THR A 108 -15.73 -5.49 -14.03
C THR A 108 -14.85 -4.25 -13.89
N MET A 109 -13.54 -4.41 -14.00
CA MET A 109 -12.60 -3.29 -13.99
C MET A 109 -12.93 -2.29 -15.09
N ARG A 110 -13.44 -2.75 -16.25
CA ARG A 110 -13.95 -1.88 -17.32
C ARG A 110 -15.02 -0.91 -16.79
N GLN A 111 -16.03 -1.42 -16.08
CA GLN A 111 -17.09 -0.62 -15.49
C GLN A 111 -16.57 0.32 -14.40
N CYS A 112 -15.63 -0.13 -13.57
CA CYS A 112 -15.03 0.71 -12.53
C CYS A 112 -14.22 1.88 -13.12
N LEU A 113 -13.47 1.62 -14.20
CA LEU A 113 -12.72 2.65 -14.94
C LEU A 113 -13.65 3.68 -15.58
N GLU A 114 -14.74 3.24 -16.21
CA GLU A 114 -15.74 4.13 -16.83
C GLU A 114 -16.47 5.02 -15.82
N ARG A 115 -16.69 4.51 -14.60
CA ARG A 115 -17.34 5.24 -13.51
C ARG A 115 -16.38 6.08 -12.68
N HIS A 116 -15.08 6.05 -12.95
CA HIS A 116 -14.05 6.66 -12.12
C HIS A 116 -14.16 6.26 -10.63
N ALA A 117 -14.48 4.99 -10.37
CA ALA A 117 -14.83 4.51 -9.04
C ALA A 117 -13.62 4.09 -8.17
N LEU A 118 -12.39 4.21 -8.68
CA LEU A 118 -11.18 3.72 -8.02
C LEU A 118 -10.37 4.86 -7.40
N GLN A 119 -10.01 4.70 -6.14
CA GLN A 119 -9.08 5.58 -5.44
C GLN A 119 -7.63 5.12 -5.62
N GLN A 120 -6.68 5.96 -5.18
CA GLN A 120 -5.26 5.65 -5.31
C GLN A 120 -4.87 4.36 -4.58
N ALA A 121 -5.43 4.11 -3.39
CA ALA A 121 -5.17 2.88 -2.63
C ALA A 121 -5.64 1.63 -3.41
N ASP A 122 -6.85 1.69 -3.98
CA ASP A 122 -7.41 0.61 -4.79
C ASP A 122 -6.49 0.26 -5.97
N VAL A 123 -6.00 1.28 -6.70
CA VAL A 123 -5.12 1.06 -7.86
C VAL A 123 -3.85 0.31 -7.48
N TRP A 124 -3.21 0.64 -6.35
CA TRP A 124 -2.01 -0.06 -5.92
C TRP A 124 -2.30 -1.50 -5.48
N GLN A 125 -3.40 -1.72 -4.76
CA GLN A 125 -3.85 -3.05 -4.36
C GLN A 125 -4.14 -3.91 -5.58
N VAL A 126 -4.94 -3.41 -6.51
CA VAL A 126 -5.30 -4.08 -7.77
C VAL A 126 -4.06 -4.45 -8.58
N CYS A 127 -3.09 -3.54 -8.73
CA CYS A 127 -1.84 -3.85 -9.44
C CYS A 127 -1.06 -4.98 -8.76
N GLY A 128 -1.03 -5.00 -7.42
CA GLY A 128 -0.39 -6.05 -6.63
C GLY A 128 -1.07 -7.41 -6.83
N GLU A 129 -2.38 -7.46 -6.63
CA GLU A 129 -3.18 -8.69 -6.74
C GLU A 129 -3.19 -9.26 -8.17
N LEU A 130 -3.17 -8.41 -9.20
CA LEU A 130 -2.97 -8.84 -10.59
C LEU A 130 -1.59 -9.49 -10.79
N CYS A 131 -0.54 -8.93 -10.19
CA CYS A 131 0.78 -9.54 -10.24
C CYS A 131 0.81 -10.90 -9.52
N ASP A 132 0.14 -11.03 -8.38
CA ASP A 132 0.07 -12.28 -7.62
C ASP A 132 -0.68 -13.36 -8.43
N ALA A 133 -1.82 -13.01 -9.03
CA ALA A 133 -2.58 -13.91 -9.90
C ALA A 133 -1.78 -14.38 -11.13
N LEU A 134 -1.12 -13.46 -11.85
CA LEU A 134 -0.33 -13.82 -13.03
C LEU A 134 0.93 -14.62 -12.66
N SER A 135 1.58 -14.29 -11.53
CA SER A 135 2.70 -15.07 -11.02
C SER A 135 2.29 -16.52 -10.73
N TYR A 136 1.12 -16.71 -10.13
CA TYR A 136 0.55 -18.04 -9.89
C TYR A 136 0.31 -18.84 -11.18
N LEU A 137 -0.25 -18.20 -12.21
CA LEU A 137 -0.48 -18.81 -13.53
C LEU A 137 0.83 -19.19 -14.22
N HIS A 138 1.77 -18.25 -14.29
CA HIS A 138 3.05 -18.44 -14.95
C HIS A 138 3.89 -19.53 -14.28
N GLY A 139 3.81 -19.63 -12.95
CA GLY A 139 4.42 -20.74 -12.19
C GLY A 139 3.88 -22.13 -12.53
N ARG A 140 2.69 -22.19 -13.15
CA ARG A 140 2.05 -23.42 -13.66
C ARG A 140 2.14 -23.55 -15.18
N GLN A 141 2.99 -22.74 -15.82
CA GLN A 141 3.15 -22.70 -17.28
C GLN A 141 1.85 -22.34 -18.04
N VAL A 142 0.91 -21.69 -17.36
CA VAL A 142 -0.32 -21.17 -17.95
C VAL A 142 -0.10 -19.69 -18.30
N ILE A 143 -0.38 -19.32 -19.54
CA ILE A 143 -0.37 -17.93 -20.02
C ILE A 143 -1.82 -17.51 -20.22
N HIS A 144 -2.22 -16.35 -19.70
CA HIS A 144 -3.61 -15.89 -19.75
C HIS A 144 -4.03 -15.49 -21.17
N ARG A 145 -3.17 -14.78 -21.92
CA ARG A 145 -3.29 -14.33 -23.32
C ARG A 145 -4.43 -13.36 -23.67
N ASP A 146 -5.49 -13.30 -22.86
CA ASP A 146 -6.62 -12.36 -23.02
C ASP A 146 -6.84 -11.51 -21.75
N LEU A 147 -5.76 -10.98 -21.17
CA LEU A 147 -5.87 -10.11 -20.00
C LEU A 147 -6.37 -8.72 -20.42
N LYS A 148 -7.56 -8.33 -19.95
CA LYS A 148 -8.21 -7.05 -20.28
C LYS A 148 -9.19 -6.62 -19.19
N PRO A 149 -9.62 -5.34 -19.11
CA PRO A 149 -10.47 -4.86 -18.02
C PRO A 149 -11.81 -5.59 -17.87
N SER A 150 -12.36 -6.19 -18.93
CA SER A 150 -13.59 -6.97 -18.86
C SER A 150 -13.41 -8.34 -18.20
N ASN A 151 -12.18 -8.87 -18.18
CA ASN A 151 -11.85 -10.18 -17.62
C ASN A 151 -11.29 -10.08 -16.19
N VAL A 152 -11.24 -8.87 -15.65
CA VAL A 152 -10.89 -8.60 -14.26
C VAL A 152 -12.12 -8.08 -13.54
N MET A 153 -12.58 -8.79 -12.51
CA MET A 153 -13.63 -8.30 -11.60
C MET A 153 -13.01 -7.74 -10.33
N LEU A 154 -13.65 -6.70 -9.78
CA LEU A 154 -13.35 -6.13 -8.48
C LEU A 154 -14.53 -6.40 -7.56
N THR A 155 -14.29 -7.06 -6.43
CA THR A 155 -15.33 -7.40 -5.47
C THR A 155 -15.99 -6.14 -4.89
N SER A 156 -17.30 -6.20 -4.69
CA SER A 156 -18.08 -5.11 -4.07
C SER A 156 -17.55 -4.74 -2.67
N ASN A 157 -17.01 -5.72 -1.95
CA ASN A 157 -16.34 -5.54 -0.67
C ASN A 157 -14.81 -5.50 -0.87
N GLY A 158 -14.19 -4.34 -0.65
CA GLY A 158 -12.73 -4.18 -0.62
C GLY A 158 -12.01 -4.12 -1.97
N HIS A 159 -12.74 -4.14 -3.09
CA HIS A 159 -12.17 -4.07 -4.45
C HIS A 159 -11.07 -5.10 -4.74
N HIS A 160 -11.19 -6.31 -4.20
CA HIS A 160 -10.26 -7.39 -4.47
C HIS A 160 -10.43 -7.92 -5.90
N VAL A 161 -9.31 -8.20 -6.54
CA VAL A 161 -9.22 -8.72 -7.90
C VAL A 161 -9.69 -10.17 -7.95
N LYS A 162 -10.49 -10.48 -8.97
CA LYS A 162 -10.83 -11.84 -9.43
C LYS A 162 -10.69 -11.89 -10.95
N LEU A 163 -9.77 -12.71 -11.46
CA LEU A 163 -9.70 -13.04 -12.89
C LEU A 163 -10.80 -14.06 -13.24
N ILE A 164 -11.61 -13.78 -14.26
CA ILE A 164 -12.84 -14.53 -14.56
C ILE A 164 -12.88 -15.23 -15.93
N ASP A 165 -11.82 -15.15 -16.74
CA ASP A 165 -11.79 -15.81 -18.06
C ASP A 165 -10.34 -16.08 -18.50
N PHE A 166 -10.01 -17.33 -18.77
CA PHE A 166 -8.72 -17.71 -19.34
C PHE A 166 -8.92 -17.93 -20.83
N GLY A 167 -8.34 -17.07 -21.67
CA GLY A 167 -8.46 -17.09 -23.13
C GLY A 167 -7.77 -18.28 -23.81
N LEU A 168 -7.95 -19.49 -23.27
CA LEU A 168 -7.41 -20.74 -23.76
C LEU A 168 -8.02 -21.14 -25.10
N SER A 169 -9.16 -20.56 -25.46
CA SER A 169 -9.81 -20.85 -26.72
C SER A 169 -9.10 -20.34 -27.96
N ASP A 170 -8.22 -19.35 -27.82
CA ASP A 170 -7.48 -18.77 -28.94
C ASP A 170 -6.08 -19.38 -29.08
N THR A 171 -5.77 -20.42 -28.30
CA THR A 171 -4.37 -20.81 -28.09
C THR A 171 -3.79 -21.82 -29.04
N ASP A 172 -4.63 -22.63 -29.72
CA ASP A 172 -4.10 -23.73 -30.53
C ASP A 172 -4.48 -23.67 -32.01
N ASP A 173 -5.53 -22.94 -32.43
CA ASP A 173 -5.98 -23.05 -33.84
C ASP A 173 -6.83 -21.87 -34.37
N TYR A 174 -6.50 -20.62 -34.04
CA TYR A 174 -7.37 -19.52 -34.47
C TYR A 174 -6.68 -18.25 -34.98
N ALA A 175 -6.23 -18.34 -36.23
CA ALA A 175 -5.95 -17.21 -37.11
C ALA A 175 -7.20 -16.69 -37.87
N VAL A 176 -8.43 -17.21 -37.63
CA VAL A 176 -9.51 -17.07 -38.63
C VAL A 176 -10.84 -16.43 -38.18
N PHE A 177 -11.16 -16.26 -36.89
CA PHE A 177 -12.47 -15.63 -36.55
C PHE A 177 -12.39 -14.50 -35.52
N LYS A 178 -12.69 -13.34 -36.09
CA LYS A 178 -13.44 -12.21 -35.55
C LYS A 178 -12.68 -11.15 -34.75
N GLU A 179 -12.37 -10.13 -35.53
CA GLU A 179 -12.52 -8.72 -35.18
C GLU A 179 -13.77 -8.46 -34.32
N PRO A 180 -13.55 -7.90 -33.12
CA PRO A 180 -13.93 -6.52 -32.90
C PRO A 180 -12.71 -5.68 -32.55
N ALA A 181 -12.69 -4.44 -33.03
CA ALA A 181 -11.61 -3.46 -32.85
C ALA A 181 -11.19 -3.21 -31.38
N GLY A 182 -11.98 -3.64 -30.38
CA GLY A 182 -11.69 -3.47 -28.96
C GLY A 182 -10.80 -4.54 -28.32
N THR A 183 -10.84 -5.81 -28.77
CA THR A 183 -10.12 -6.93 -28.12
C THR A 183 -8.62 -6.91 -28.42
N ARG A 184 -8.22 -6.47 -29.62
CA ARG A 184 -6.79 -6.37 -30.00
C ARG A 184 -6.00 -5.37 -29.16
N ARG A 185 -6.66 -4.42 -28.49
CA ARG A 185 -5.97 -3.33 -27.80
C ARG A 185 -5.01 -3.82 -26.72
N TYR A 186 -5.34 -4.93 -26.05
CA TYR A 186 -4.52 -5.49 -24.97
C TYR A 186 -3.59 -6.61 -25.41
N ALA A 187 -3.78 -7.15 -26.61
CA ALA A 187 -2.94 -8.22 -27.14
C ALA A 187 -1.54 -7.70 -27.49
N ALA A 188 -0.54 -8.46 -27.09
CA ALA A 188 0.85 -8.14 -27.38
C ALA A 188 1.15 -8.29 -28.88
N PRO A 189 2.07 -7.50 -29.46
CA PRO A 189 2.39 -7.55 -30.90
C PRO A 189 2.70 -8.97 -31.42
N GLU A 190 3.42 -9.77 -30.64
CA GLU A 190 3.78 -11.14 -30.98
C GLU A 190 2.59 -12.10 -31.06
N GLN A 191 1.43 -11.76 -30.48
CA GLN A 191 0.21 -12.58 -30.61
C GLN A 191 -0.41 -12.49 -32.01
N PHE A 192 -0.01 -11.51 -32.82
CA PHE A 192 -0.45 -11.36 -34.21
C PHE A 192 0.50 -12.02 -35.21
N ASP A 193 1.68 -12.44 -34.76
CA ASP A 193 2.66 -13.11 -35.60
C ASP A 193 2.57 -14.63 -35.39
N VAL A 194 2.11 -15.34 -36.42
CA VAL A 194 1.93 -16.79 -36.42
C VAL A 194 3.25 -17.54 -36.19
N HIS A 195 4.39 -16.91 -36.48
CA HIS A 195 5.70 -17.50 -36.28
C HIS A 195 6.34 -17.14 -34.94
N ALA A 196 5.78 -16.17 -34.22
CA ALA A 196 6.32 -15.75 -32.94
C ALA A 196 5.85 -16.68 -31.82
N LYS A 197 6.79 -17.06 -30.95
CA LYS A 197 6.46 -17.80 -29.73
C LYS A 197 5.86 -16.84 -28.69
N VAL A 198 4.59 -17.03 -28.35
CA VAL A 198 3.93 -16.31 -27.26
C VAL A 198 4.34 -16.92 -25.91
N ASP A 199 4.88 -16.10 -25.01
CA ASP A 199 5.25 -16.48 -23.64
C ASP A 199 4.58 -15.58 -22.59
N ALA A 200 4.96 -15.75 -21.32
CA ALA A 200 4.45 -14.98 -20.19
C ALA A 200 4.56 -13.44 -20.36
N ARG A 201 5.45 -12.95 -21.23
CA ARG A 201 5.64 -11.53 -21.48
C ARG A 201 4.51 -10.90 -22.30
N ALA A 202 3.67 -11.72 -22.94
CA ALA A 202 2.42 -11.24 -23.54
C ALA A 202 1.44 -10.76 -22.47
N ASP A 203 1.31 -11.51 -21.35
CA ASP A 203 0.49 -11.07 -20.22
C ASP A 203 1.09 -9.83 -19.53
N ILE A 204 2.42 -9.70 -19.48
CA ILE A 204 3.10 -8.51 -18.97
C ILE A 204 2.77 -7.27 -19.82
N TYR A 205 2.68 -7.42 -21.14
CA TYR A 205 2.28 -6.32 -22.03
C TYR A 205 0.85 -5.86 -21.72
N ALA A 206 -0.09 -6.80 -21.65
CA ALA A 206 -1.48 -6.53 -21.29
C ALA A 206 -1.61 -5.88 -19.90
N LEU A 207 -0.87 -6.39 -18.91
CA LEU A 207 -0.77 -5.80 -17.57
C LEU A 207 -0.23 -4.37 -17.63
N GLY A 208 0.76 -4.10 -18.48
CA GLY A 208 1.30 -2.76 -18.69
C GLY A 208 0.25 -1.75 -19.16
N LEU A 209 -0.61 -2.16 -20.08
CA LEU A 209 -1.72 -1.35 -20.56
C LEU A 209 -2.78 -1.13 -19.47
N LEU A 210 -3.12 -2.17 -18.70
CA LEU A 210 -4.01 -2.06 -17.55
C LEU A 210 -3.48 -1.09 -16.49
N ILE A 211 -2.20 -1.19 -16.11
CA ILE A 211 -1.56 -0.27 -15.16
C ILE A 211 -1.62 1.17 -15.70
N GLY A 212 -1.43 1.35 -17.01
CA GLY A 212 -1.53 2.64 -17.67
C GLY A 212 -2.92 3.27 -17.55
N GLU A 213 -3.97 2.48 -17.81
CA GLU A 213 -5.36 2.93 -17.68
C GLU A 213 -5.74 3.22 -16.23
N LEU A 214 -5.36 2.34 -15.30
CA LEU A 214 -5.57 2.56 -13.87
C LEU A 214 -4.88 3.86 -13.42
N ASN A 215 -3.64 4.09 -13.85
CA ASN A 215 -2.93 5.32 -13.54
C ASN A 215 -3.60 6.57 -14.15
N ALA A 216 -4.12 6.46 -15.37
CA ALA A 216 -4.83 7.56 -16.04
C ALA A 216 -6.18 7.87 -15.37
N SER A 217 -6.79 6.90 -14.69
CA SER A 217 -8.04 7.10 -13.94
C SER A 217 -7.87 7.88 -12.63
N LEU A 218 -6.63 8.03 -12.14
CA LEU A 218 -6.34 8.73 -10.89
C LEU A 218 -6.36 10.27 -11.07
N PRO A 219 -6.85 11.03 -10.08
CA PRO A 219 -6.76 12.50 -10.08
C PRO A 219 -5.32 13.02 -10.20
N HIS A 220 -4.39 12.31 -9.54
CA HIS A 220 -2.96 12.59 -9.60
C HIS A 220 -2.20 11.35 -10.05
N GLN A 221 -1.71 11.39 -11.28
CA GLN A 221 -0.99 10.28 -11.90
C GLN A 221 0.33 10.00 -11.16
N SER A 222 0.59 8.72 -10.91
CA SER A 222 1.83 8.24 -10.33
C SER A 222 2.91 8.08 -11.39
N ARG A 223 4.01 8.83 -11.25
CA ARG A 223 5.21 8.66 -12.10
C ARG A 223 5.77 7.24 -12.06
N ARG A 224 5.57 6.51 -10.95
CA ARG A 224 6.02 5.11 -10.83
C ARG A 224 5.14 4.18 -11.65
N LEU A 225 3.81 4.30 -11.54
CA LEU A 225 2.90 3.49 -12.34
C LEU A 225 3.10 3.76 -13.84
N ALA A 226 3.27 5.03 -14.23
CA ALA A 226 3.59 5.41 -15.60
C ALA A 226 4.88 4.75 -16.12
N ARG A 227 5.96 4.75 -15.32
CA ARG A 227 7.24 4.12 -15.70
C ARG A 227 7.11 2.61 -15.83
N VAL A 228 6.41 1.96 -14.89
CA VAL A 228 6.21 0.50 -14.92
C VAL A 228 5.36 0.12 -16.12
N SER A 229 4.22 0.79 -16.31
CA SER A 229 3.33 0.64 -17.46
C SER A 229 4.10 0.74 -18.78
N ALA A 230 4.86 1.83 -18.97
CA ALA A 230 5.60 2.07 -20.20
C ALA A 230 6.66 1.00 -20.51
N ARG A 231 7.30 0.41 -19.48
CA ARG A 231 8.25 -0.69 -19.68
C ARG A 231 7.54 -2.01 -19.98
N CYS A 232 6.43 -2.28 -19.29
CA CYS A 232 5.62 -3.47 -19.54
C CYS A 232 5.06 -3.48 -20.97
N SER A 233 4.57 -2.33 -21.48
CA SER A 233 3.90 -2.22 -22.77
C SER A 233 4.85 -1.90 -23.94
N ARG A 234 6.14 -2.25 -23.85
CA ARG A 234 7.08 -2.05 -24.97
C ARG A 234 6.75 -3.01 -26.12
N PRO A 235 6.86 -2.58 -27.40
CA PRO A 235 6.59 -3.45 -28.53
C PRO A 235 7.51 -4.67 -28.54
N ASP A 236 8.82 -4.46 -28.38
CA ASP A 236 9.80 -5.52 -28.22
C ASP A 236 9.64 -6.21 -26.86
N ARG A 237 9.40 -7.52 -26.88
CA ARG A 237 9.24 -8.35 -25.68
C ARG A 237 10.53 -8.49 -24.87
N ASP A 238 11.71 -8.36 -25.48
CA ASP A 238 13.01 -8.45 -24.80
C ASP A 238 13.34 -7.18 -24.01
N GLU A 239 12.65 -6.09 -24.32
CA GLU A 239 12.74 -4.84 -23.59
C GLU A 239 11.78 -4.73 -22.40
N ARG A 240 10.83 -5.67 -22.26
CA ARG A 240 9.86 -5.72 -21.15
C ARG A 240 10.53 -6.23 -19.86
N TYR A 241 9.76 -6.37 -18.79
CA TYR A 241 10.20 -7.14 -17.64
C TYR A 241 10.26 -8.62 -18.01
N ALA A 242 11.24 -9.35 -17.49
CA ALA A 242 11.42 -10.76 -17.83
C ALA A 242 10.35 -11.65 -17.17
N SER A 243 9.79 -11.20 -16.03
CA SER A 243 8.75 -11.91 -15.28
C SER A 243 7.84 -10.95 -14.52
N VAL A 244 6.65 -11.42 -14.15
CA VAL A 244 5.70 -10.66 -13.33
C VAL A 244 6.27 -10.34 -11.94
N SER A 245 7.14 -11.19 -11.40
CA SER A 245 7.84 -10.93 -10.13
C SER A 245 8.71 -9.67 -10.19
N GLU A 246 9.35 -9.40 -11.33
CA GLU A 246 10.09 -8.15 -11.54
C GLU A 246 9.15 -6.93 -11.62
N VAL A 247 7.97 -7.09 -12.23
CA VAL A 247 6.92 -6.04 -12.26
C VAL A 247 6.47 -5.73 -10.84
N ALA A 248 6.15 -6.75 -10.05
CA ALA A 248 5.76 -6.61 -8.64
C ALA A 248 6.85 -5.90 -7.82
N ALA A 249 8.12 -6.27 -8.02
CA ALA A 249 9.25 -5.60 -7.38
C ALA A 249 9.36 -4.13 -7.80
N ALA A 250 9.17 -3.82 -9.08
CA ALA A 250 9.20 -2.45 -9.59
C ALA A 250 8.05 -1.58 -9.05
N LEU A 251 6.87 -2.16 -8.81
CA LEU A 251 5.75 -1.49 -8.15
C LEU A 251 6.04 -1.20 -6.67
N ARG A 252 6.61 -2.17 -5.94
CA ARG A 252 6.96 -2.06 -4.52
C ARG A 252 8.13 -1.12 -4.26
N ARG A 253 9.09 -0.99 -5.19
CA ARG A 253 10.27 -0.12 -5.03
C ARG A 253 9.85 1.32 -4.77
N ARG A 254 9.99 1.77 -3.51
CA ARG A 254 9.92 3.19 -3.16
C ARG A 254 11.07 3.94 -3.85
N SER A 255 10.85 5.20 -4.17
CA SER A 255 11.80 6.02 -4.90
C SER A 255 13.20 5.93 -4.28
N PRO A 256 14.26 5.57 -5.03
CA PRO A 256 15.63 5.54 -4.52
C PRO A 256 16.14 6.94 -4.17
N VAL A 257 15.40 7.99 -4.55
CA VAL A 257 15.76 9.38 -4.26
C VAL A 257 15.76 9.64 -2.75
N LEU A 258 14.89 8.99 -1.97
CA LEU A 258 14.84 9.25 -0.53
C LEU A 258 16.14 8.82 0.20
N PRO A 259 16.66 7.59 0.03
CA PRO A 259 17.94 7.23 0.62
C PRO A 259 19.12 8.00 0.03
N TRP A 260 19.12 8.33 -1.27
CA TRP A 260 20.19 9.15 -1.86
C TRP A 260 20.16 10.61 -1.40
N VAL A 261 18.98 11.21 -1.18
CA VAL A 261 18.85 12.54 -0.58
C VAL A 261 19.38 12.51 0.85
N VAL A 262 19.04 11.49 1.63
CA VAL A 262 19.58 11.31 2.99
C VAL A 262 21.10 11.14 2.95
N VAL A 263 21.63 10.28 2.07
CA VAL A 263 23.08 10.08 1.90
C VAL A 263 23.78 11.34 1.42
N SER A 264 23.21 12.09 0.47
CA SER A 264 23.74 13.38 0.03
C SER A 264 23.74 14.39 1.17
N CYS A 265 22.66 14.51 1.94
CA CYS A 265 22.62 15.38 3.12
C CYS A 265 23.70 14.99 4.14
N LEU A 266 23.88 13.69 4.42
CA LEU A 266 24.91 13.19 5.33
C LEU A 266 26.34 13.43 4.81
N ALA A 267 26.57 13.21 3.52
CA ALA A 267 27.87 13.44 2.88
C ALA A 267 28.22 14.94 2.86
N THR A 268 27.25 15.79 2.55
CA THR A 268 27.40 17.24 2.64
C THR A 268 27.73 17.66 4.07
N ALA A 269 27.01 17.14 5.07
CA ALA A 269 27.31 17.39 6.49
C ALA A 269 28.72 16.91 6.89
N ALA A 270 29.17 15.76 6.41
CA ALA A 270 30.51 15.24 6.67
C ALA A 270 31.62 16.11 6.03
N VAL A 271 31.41 16.61 4.80
CA VAL A 271 32.33 17.53 4.13
C VAL A 271 32.44 18.84 4.91
N PHE A 272 31.32 19.40 5.35
CA PHE A 272 31.32 20.62 6.18
C PHE A 272 32.01 20.37 7.53
N THR A 273 31.81 19.20 8.14
CA THR A 273 32.48 18.81 9.39
C THR A 273 33.99 18.67 9.20
N GLY A 274 34.44 18.06 8.10
CA GLY A 274 35.86 17.91 7.78
C GLY A 274 36.54 19.24 7.44
N LEU A 275 35.87 20.11 6.68
CA LEU A 275 36.37 21.45 6.37
C LEU A 275 36.53 22.29 7.64
N TRP A 276 35.59 22.15 8.58
CA TRP A 276 35.61 22.80 9.89
C TRP A 276 36.80 22.33 10.76
N LEU A 277 37.08 21.03 10.80
CA LEU A 277 38.24 20.51 11.56
C LEU A 277 39.58 21.02 11.00
N ILE A 278 39.71 21.13 9.67
CA ILE A 278 40.94 21.59 9.00
C ILE A 278 41.20 23.09 9.25
N THR A 279 40.16 23.91 9.26
CA THR A 279 40.28 25.34 9.56
C THR A 279 40.46 25.60 11.05
N ALA A 280 39.78 24.84 11.92
CA ALA A 280 39.93 24.91 13.37
C ALA A 280 41.35 24.54 13.85
N GLY A 281 42.02 23.60 13.18
CA GLY A 281 43.39 23.19 13.55
C GLY A 281 44.49 24.21 13.23
N ARG A 282 44.22 25.23 12.40
CA ARG A 282 45.25 26.17 11.89
C ARG A 282 45.32 27.52 12.60
N SER A 283 44.38 27.85 13.49
CA SER A 283 44.29 29.18 14.10
C SER A 283 44.06 29.13 15.61
N GLY A 284 45.09 28.76 16.40
CA GLY A 284 44.90 28.77 17.86
C GLY A 284 46.07 28.42 18.80
N TRP A 285 47.35 28.50 18.38
CA TRP A 285 48.47 28.29 19.31
C TRP A 285 49.43 29.47 19.30
N GLN A 286 49.09 30.62 19.90
CA GLN A 286 50.07 31.56 20.46
C GLN A 286 49.46 32.42 21.59
N LEU A 287 50.23 32.54 22.67
CA LEU A 287 50.13 33.47 23.81
C LEU A 287 49.07 33.24 24.90
N ALA A 288 49.49 32.68 26.04
CA ALA A 288 49.66 33.44 27.31
C ALA A 288 50.06 32.51 28.47
N LEU A 289 51.37 32.37 28.70
CA LEU A 289 51.96 31.86 29.94
C LEU A 289 52.58 33.04 30.69
N ARG A 290 51.88 33.51 31.75
CA ARG A 290 52.30 34.43 32.84
C ARG A 290 51.00 34.94 33.48
N GLY A 291 50.72 34.89 34.77
CA GLY A 291 51.42 34.47 35.98
C GLY A 291 50.55 34.98 37.14
N ASP A 292 50.39 34.16 38.18
CA ASP A 292 49.88 34.40 39.55
C ASP A 292 48.64 35.27 39.82
N VAL A 293 47.71 34.73 40.62
CA VAL A 293 47.37 35.19 41.99
C VAL A 293 46.20 34.36 42.56
N SER A 294 46.50 33.70 43.68
CA SER A 294 45.66 33.35 44.86
C SER A 294 44.57 32.27 44.81
N ALA A 295 44.75 31.32 45.73
CA ALA A 295 43.88 30.22 46.10
C ALA A 295 42.63 30.65 46.89
N GLY A 296 41.51 29.95 46.68
CA GLY A 296 40.33 30.02 47.52
C GLY A 296 39.15 29.20 47.00
N GLN A 297 39.06 27.94 47.48
CA GLN A 297 37.89 27.05 47.51
C GLN A 297 37.47 26.26 46.24
N GLY A 298 37.39 24.93 46.44
CA GLY A 298 36.36 24.03 45.91
C GLY A 298 36.28 23.84 44.40
N VAL A 299 36.78 22.70 43.90
CA VAL A 299 36.32 22.18 42.61
C VAL A 299 34.87 21.76 42.77
N ASP A 300 33.94 22.31 41.99
CA ASP A 300 32.80 21.57 41.48
C ASP A 300 32.08 22.36 40.36
N THR A 301 31.90 21.68 39.23
CA THR A 301 31.04 22.05 38.08
C THR A 301 31.70 22.81 36.91
N VAL A 302 32.06 22.03 35.89
CA VAL A 302 32.23 22.48 34.50
C VAL A 302 30.82 22.71 33.93
N TYR A 303 30.46 23.95 33.62
CA TYR A 303 29.30 24.22 32.79
C TYR A 303 29.63 23.88 31.34
N ILE A 304 29.03 22.82 30.82
CA ILE A 304 28.96 22.58 29.38
C ILE A 304 27.88 23.52 28.83
N THR A 305 28.26 24.72 28.37
CA THR A 305 27.40 25.53 27.50
C THR A 305 27.56 25.01 26.07
N ARG A 306 26.77 23.98 25.72
CA ARG A 306 26.71 23.47 24.34
C ARG A 306 25.51 24.08 23.62
N VAL A 307 25.65 25.29 23.09
CA VAL A 307 25.03 25.67 21.80
C VAL A 307 25.91 26.73 21.13
N ASP A 308 26.37 26.41 19.92
CA ASP A 308 27.14 27.27 19.04
C ASP A 308 26.45 28.63 18.81
N THR A 309 27.19 29.69 19.11
CA THR A 309 26.86 31.07 18.73
C THR A 309 26.81 31.20 17.20
N VAL A 310 25.65 31.60 16.67
CA VAL A 310 25.49 31.97 15.25
C VAL A 310 26.21 33.30 14.99
N ILE A 311 27.29 33.29 14.20
CA ILE A 311 27.90 34.50 13.63
C ILE A 311 27.34 34.70 12.22
N MET A 312 26.49 35.71 12.03
CA MET A 312 26.09 36.22 10.71
C MET A 312 27.09 37.29 10.24
N ALA A 313 27.62 37.15 9.03
CA ALA A 313 28.57 38.11 8.46
C ALA A 313 27.91 39.50 8.23
N GLY A 314 28.48 40.56 8.81
CA GLY A 314 28.26 41.95 8.38
C GLY A 314 27.55 42.92 9.35
N LYS A 315 27.33 42.60 10.62
CA LYS A 315 26.83 43.57 11.63
C LYS A 315 27.62 43.51 12.94
N PRO A 316 27.75 44.63 13.70
CA PRO A 316 28.50 44.67 14.95
C PRO A 316 27.92 43.70 16.00
N PRO A 317 28.74 43.26 16.97
CA PRO A 317 28.39 42.18 17.91
C PRO A 317 27.12 42.53 18.70
N VAL A 318 26.14 41.63 18.67
CA VAL A 318 25.06 41.61 19.66
C VAL A 318 25.61 40.85 20.88
N ALA A 319 25.42 41.43 22.05
CA ALA A 319 26.10 41.13 23.31
C ALA A 319 26.33 39.64 23.60
N VAL A 320 27.56 39.32 24.03
CA VAL A 320 27.84 38.16 24.87
C VAL A 320 27.11 38.41 26.18
N PHE A 321 26.13 37.57 26.49
CA PHE A 321 25.46 37.65 27.78
C PHE A 321 26.30 36.91 28.81
N GLU A 322 26.92 37.67 29.72
CA GLU A 322 27.20 37.19 31.07
C GLU A 322 25.86 36.82 31.72
N GLU A 323 25.79 35.66 32.41
CA GLU A 323 24.65 35.16 33.18
C GLU A 323 23.33 35.92 32.99
N ASP A 324 22.65 35.65 31.88
CA ASP A 324 21.35 36.27 31.66
C ASP A 324 20.29 35.48 32.41
N ALA A 325 19.94 35.93 33.61
CA ALA A 325 18.85 35.38 34.40
C ALA A 325 17.54 35.23 33.59
N LEU A 326 17.38 36.03 32.52
CA LEU A 326 16.28 35.92 31.57
C LEU A 326 16.37 34.65 30.70
N LEU A 327 17.55 34.28 30.19
CA LEU A 327 17.74 33.05 29.40
C LEU A 327 17.45 31.80 30.25
N ASP A 328 17.92 31.78 31.50
CA ASP A 328 17.64 30.70 32.44
C ASP A 328 16.17 30.63 32.80
N SER A 329 15.52 31.78 32.97
CA SER A 329 14.07 31.86 33.19
C SER A 329 13.29 31.32 31.98
N ILE A 330 13.72 31.63 30.76
CA ILE A 330 13.08 31.18 29.51
C ILE A 330 13.28 29.68 29.29
N ASN A 331 14.49 29.17 29.53
CA ASN A 331 14.77 27.74 29.45
C ASN A 331 13.98 26.96 30.50
N THR A 332 13.92 27.48 31.73
CA THR A 332 13.14 26.88 32.81
C THR A 332 11.65 26.87 32.46
N PHE A 333 11.10 28.01 32.03
CA PHE A 333 9.71 28.13 31.57
C PHE A 333 9.39 27.14 30.45
N ALA A 334 10.27 27.02 29.44
CA ALA A 334 10.04 26.13 28.32
C ALA A 334 10.01 24.67 28.76
N ARG A 335 10.95 24.27 29.62
CA ARG A 335 11.01 22.91 30.17
C ARG A 335 9.80 22.61 31.05
N THR A 336 9.43 23.50 31.98
CA THR A 336 8.31 23.27 32.91
C THR A 336 6.98 23.24 32.19
N THR A 337 6.77 24.11 31.20
CA THR A 337 5.54 24.13 30.40
C THR A 337 5.39 22.86 29.57
N THR A 338 6.48 22.44 28.92
CA THR A 338 6.49 21.19 28.14
C THR A 338 6.21 19.97 29.02
N LEU A 339 6.92 19.84 30.14
CA LEU A 339 6.71 18.73 31.07
C LEU A 339 5.30 18.74 31.68
N GLY A 340 4.80 19.89 32.11
CA GLY A 340 3.47 20.00 32.70
C GLY A 340 2.37 19.56 31.74
N MET A 341 2.38 20.08 30.52
CA MET A 341 1.39 19.72 29.50
C MET A 341 1.50 18.25 29.08
N MET A 342 2.73 17.71 29.00
CA MET A 342 2.94 16.29 28.70
C MET A 342 2.53 15.38 29.85
N GLN A 343 2.73 15.78 31.10
CA GLN A 343 2.33 15.01 32.28
C GLN A 343 0.81 14.99 32.43
N GLU A 344 0.13 16.13 32.30
CA GLU A 344 -1.35 16.18 32.31
C GLU A 344 -1.95 15.30 31.22
N MET A 345 -1.36 15.33 30.03
CA MET A 345 -1.73 14.45 28.93
C MET A 345 -1.53 12.98 29.31
N TYR A 346 -0.34 12.61 29.81
CA TYR A 346 -0.04 11.25 30.22
C TYR A 346 -1.04 10.75 31.27
N ASP A 347 -1.32 11.56 32.30
CA ASP A 347 -2.26 11.22 33.37
C ASP A 347 -3.70 11.10 32.84
N SER A 348 -4.09 11.92 31.86
CA SER A 348 -5.41 11.82 31.22
C SER A 348 -5.62 10.51 30.47
N VAL A 349 -4.55 9.94 29.91
CA VAL A 349 -4.59 8.66 29.19
C VAL A 349 -4.46 7.48 30.16
N MET A 350 -3.57 7.58 31.13
CA MET A 350 -3.29 6.48 32.06
C MET A 350 -4.35 6.34 33.15
N PHE A 351 -4.98 7.44 33.57
CA PHE A 351 -5.87 7.48 34.73
C PHE A 351 -7.21 8.17 34.45
N GLY A 352 -7.47 8.63 33.22
CA GLY A 352 -8.71 9.32 32.86
C GLY A 352 -9.92 8.40 32.66
N ARG A 353 -11.13 8.95 32.80
CA ARG A 353 -12.39 8.19 32.65
C ARG A 353 -12.67 7.68 31.21
N LYS A 354 -11.99 8.23 30.19
CA LYS A 354 -12.17 7.89 28.76
C LYS A 354 -10.83 7.90 27.98
N PRO A 355 -9.96 6.90 28.20
CA PRO A 355 -8.59 6.90 27.68
C PRO A 355 -8.49 6.83 26.14
N ARG A 356 -9.45 6.16 25.46
CA ARG A 356 -9.50 6.14 23.97
C ARG A 356 -9.80 7.52 23.36
N GLN A 357 -10.71 8.29 23.96
CA GLN A 357 -11.02 9.65 23.48
C GLN A 357 -9.85 10.61 23.74
N ALA A 358 -9.14 10.45 24.86
CA ALA A 358 -7.91 11.19 25.14
C ALA A 358 -6.80 10.90 24.10
N LYS A 359 -6.66 9.64 23.67
CA LYS A 359 -5.76 9.23 22.58
C LYS A 359 -6.11 9.87 21.23
N GLU A 360 -7.39 9.90 20.87
CA GLU A 360 -7.86 10.52 19.62
C GLU A 360 -7.68 12.05 19.63
N ALA A 361 -7.86 12.70 20.78
CA ALA A 361 -7.48 14.09 20.96
C ALA A 361 -5.96 14.30 20.86
N MET A 362 -5.15 13.38 21.41
CA MET A 362 -3.68 13.41 21.35
C MET A 362 -3.11 13.27 19.93
N ALA A 363 -3.74 12.45 19.08
CA ALA A 363 -3.38 12.35 17.66
C ALA A 363 -3.56 13.71 16.95
N ASN A 364 -4.42 14.57 17.50
CA ASN A 364 -4.65 15.92 17.04
C ASN A 364 -3.88 16.93 17.89
N ASN A 365 -2.63 17.16 17.47
CA ASN A 365 -1.94 18.45 17.60
C ASN A 365 -1.40 18.91 18.97
N ILE A 366 -1.19 18.04 19.97
CA ILE A 366 -0.65 18.50 21.28
C ILE A 366 0.76 19.14 21.19
N TYR A 367 1.60 18.66 20.27
CA TYR A 367 2.91 19.30 20.01
C TYR A 367 2.74 20.76 19.58
N PHE A 368 1.73 21.04 18.76
CA PHE A 368 1.40 22.38 18.30
C PHE A 368 0.85 23.26 19.42
N ASP A 369 0.06 22.69 20.34
CA ASP A 369 -0.45 23.41 21.50
C ASP A 369 0.66 23.82 22.48
N ILE A 370 1.64 22.93 22.71
CA ILE A 370 2.83 23.25 23.49
C ILE A 370 3.65 24.33 22.78
N GLU A 371 3.92 24.18 21.48
CA GLU A 371 4.66 25.18 20.71
C GLU A 371 4.00 26.56 20.76
N LYS A 372 2.67 26.61 20.67
CA LYS A 372 1.88 27.83 20.78
C LYS A 372 1.98 28.45 22.19
N ALA A 373 1.95 27.63 23.24
CA ALA A 373 2.13 28.09 24.62
C ALA A 373 3.54 28.67 24.85
N ILE A 374 4.57 28.01 24.31
CA ILE A 374 5.96 28.50 24.38
C ILE A 374 6.10 29.84 23.67
N ARG A 375 5.60 29.96 22.44
CA ARG A 375 5.63 31.22 21.67
C ARG A 375 4.97 32.34 22.44
N LYS A 376 3.77 32.10 22.97
CA LYS A 376 3.03 33.10 23.76
C LYS A 376 3.79 33.52 25.02
N GLY A 377 4.36 32.57 25.77
CA GLY A 377 5.12 32.90 26.99
C GLY A 377 6.41 33.67 26.69
N VAL A 378 7.09 33.36 25.59
CA VAL A 378 8.25 34.14 25.16
C VAL A 378 7.83 35.55 24.71
N ASP A 379 6.70 35.70 24.01
CA ASP A 379 6.15 37.01 23.61
C ASP A 379 5.80 37.90 24.82
N GLU A 380 5.40 37.28 25.96
CA GLU A 380 5.10 37.98 27.22
C GLU A 380 6.36 38.40 27.97
N LEU A 381 7.44 37.62 27.89
CA LEU A 381 8.72 37.89 28.55
C LEU A 381 9.62 38.82 27.73
N VAL A 382 9.52 38.74 26.40
CA VAL A 382 10.35 39.48 25.45
C VAL A 382 9.45 39.99 24.33
N ALA A 383 9.38 41.30 24.14
CA ALA A 383 8.50 41.87 23.12
C ALA A 383 8.93 41.42 21.70
N PRO A 384 8.00 40.97 20.82
CA PRO A 384 8.31 40.47 19.48
C PRO A 384 9.06 41.45 18.56
N SER A 385 8.94 42.75 18.85
CA SER A 385 9.64 43.81 18.12
C SER A 385 11.13 43.94 18.46
N THR A 386 11.62 43.20 19.47
CA THR A 386 13.01 43.28 19.91
C THR A 386 13.92 42.34 19.11
N PRO A 387 15.18 42.75 18.82
CA PRO A 387 16.13 41.89 18.11
C PRO A 387 16.42 40.57 18.85
N GLN A 388 16.39 40.58 20.19
CA GLN A 388 16.67 39.40 21.01
C GLN A 388 15.53 38.39 21.03
N HIS A 389 14.29 38.78 20.69
CA HIS A 389 13.11 37.90 20.71
C HIS A 389 13.33 36.61 19.93
N SER A 390 13.83 36.72 18.70
CA SER A 390 14.10 35.56 17.85
C SER A 390 15.12 34.59 18.44
N ILE A 391 16.08 35.10 19.22
CA ILE A 391 17.14 34.31 19.86
C ILE A 391 16.55 33.50 21.02
N TYR A 392 15.83 34.17 21.93
CA TYR A 392 15.20 33.51 23.07
C TYR A 392 14.09 32.55 22.65
N LEU A 393 13.33 32.89 21.60
CA LEU A 393 12.30 31.99 21.07
C LEU A 393 12.91 30.71 20.52
N ASN A 394 14.02 30.80 19.77
CA ASN A 394 14.71 29.62 19.27
C ASN A 394 15.30 28.77 20.41
N ALA A 395 15.85 29.40 21.46
CA ALA A 395 16.32 28.69 22.65
C ALA A 395 15.17 27.92 23.33
N ALA A 396 14.04 28.58 23.57
CA ALA A 396 12.86 27.97 24.19
C ALA A 396 12.29 26.80 23.38
N LEU A 397 12.19 26.94 22.05
CA LEU A 397 11.74 25.87 21.16
C LEU A 397 12.71 24.68 21.12
N THR A 398 14.00 24.94 21.24
CA THR A 398 15.02 23.88 21.33
C THR A 398 14.87 23.10 22.64
N VAL A 399 14.66 23.79 23.77
CA VAL A 399 14.39 23.16 25.06
C VAL A 399 13.11 22.33 25.04
N MET A 400 12.04 22.84 24.39
CA MET A 400 10.79 22.09 24.19
C MET A 400 11.04 20.78 23.44
N GLN A 401 11.77 20.79 22.33
CA GLN A 401 12.04 19.59 21.52
C GLN A 401 12.84 18.53 22.28
N VAL A 402 13.89 18.95 23.01
CA VAL A 402 14.70 18.03 23.82
C VAL A 402 13.86 17.43 24.95
N THR A 403 13.12 18.27 25.68
CA THR A 403 12.26 17.84 26.78
C THR A 403 11.17 16.88 26.29
N TRP A 404 10.56 17.16 25.14
CA TRP A 404 9.58 16.28 24.49
C TRP A 404 10.14 14.90 24.14
N ARG A 405 11.35 14.88 23.56
CA ARG A 405 12.03 13.63 23.19
C ARG A 405 12.33 12.79 24.42
N ASP A 406 12.90 13.41 25.45
CA ASP A 406 13.33 12.72 26.66
C ASP A 406 12.13 12.17 27.43
N PHE A 407 11.04 12.94 27.57
CA PHE A 407 9.79 12.46 28.18
C PHE A 407 9.20 11.26 27.43
N ASN A 408 9.16 11.30 26.09
CA ASN A 408 8.65 10.19 25.28
C ASN A 408 9.53 8.93 25.39
N LEU A 409 10.85 9.09 25.47
CA LEU A 409 11.76 7.96 25.67
C LEU A 409 11.48 7.25 27.00
N GLU A 410 11.20 8.00 28.06
CA GLU A 410 10.91 7.46 29.39
C GLU A 410 9.50 6.83 29.48
N HIS A 411 8.49 7.44 28.86
CA HIS A 411 7.09 7.08 29.12
C HIS A 411 6.42 6.25 28.01
N SER A 412 7.02 6.15 26.81
CA SER A 412 6.40 5.48 25.65
C SER A 412 6.14 4.00 25.87
N GLN A 413 7.04 3.27 26.53
CA GLN A 413 6.87 1.83 26.78
C GLN A 413 5.72 1.56 27.76
N ALA A 414 5.63 2.34 28.84
CA ALA A 414 4.56 2.22 29.83
C ALA A 414 3.20 2.61 29.24
N LEU A 415 3.16 3.65 28.41
CA LEU A 415 1.95 4.11 27.74
C LEU A 415 1.42 3.08 26.74
N MET A 416 2.29 2.50 25.92
CA MET A 416 1.90 1.47 24.93
C MET A 416 1.42 0.19 25.62
N ALA A 417 2.12 -0.27 26.66
CA ALA A 417 1.72 -1.45 27.43
C ALA A 417 0.34 -1.27 28.11
N HIS A 418 0.05 -0.08 28.63
CA HIS A 418 -1.26 0.21 29.21
C HIS A 418 -2.36 0.25 28.15
N LEU A 419 -2.11 0.90 27.01
CA LEU A 419 -3.07 0.99 25.91
C LEU A 419 -3.43 -0.38 25.31
N ASP A 420 -2.45 -1.29 25.18
CA ASP A 420 -2.67 -2.66 24.70
C ASP A 420 -3.45 -3.51 25.72
N SER A 421 -3.47 -3.11 27.00
CA SER A 421 -4.21 -3.80 28.07
C SER A 421 -5.67 -3.35 28.21
N LEU A 422 -6.07 -2.26 27.54
CA LEU A 422 -7.43 -1.74 27.60
C LEU A 422 -8.34 -2.50 26.60
N PRO A 423 -9.52 -2.98 27.02
CA PRO A 423 -10.45 -3.75 26.18
C PRO A 423 -11.04 -2.95 25.02
#